data_AF-A0A966USJ3-F1
#
_entry.id   AF-A0A966USJ3-F1
#
_cell.length_a   1.000
_cell.length_b   1.000
_cell.length_c   1.000
_cell.angle_alpha   90.00
_cell.angle_beta   90.00
_cell.angle_gamma   90.00
#
_symmetry.space_group_name_H-M   'P 1'
#
loop_
_entity.id
_entity.type
_entity.pdbx_description
1 polymer ?
#
loop_
_entity_poly.entity_id
_entity_poly.type
_entity_poly.pdbx_seq_one_letter_code
_entity_poly.pdbx_strand_id
1 'polypeptide(L)'
;LDIELKDDTLTVSGQVDNEEKDYIFQGIANRAFTRKFTLADTVVVKNAEMANGLLKIFLERFIPEEKKAKKIDIMDPFGVQETTKQLLTEGTKAWTQGLQKIADTMTPK
;
A
#
# COMPACT_ATOMS: atom_id res chain seq x y z
N LEU A 1 9.11 3.71 33.41
CA LEU A 1 8.65 3.22 32.10
C LEU A 1 9.83 3.31 31.16
N ASP A 2 10.11 2.25 30.43
CA ASP A 2 11.28 2.13 29.57
C ASP A 2 10.89 1.50 28.23
N ILE A 3 11.56 1.94 27.15
CA ILE A 3 11.33 1.48 25.78
C ILE A 3 12.70 1.26 25.15
N GLU A 4 12.95 0.03 24.72
CA GLU A 4 14.21 -0.37 24.08
C GLU A 4 13.91 -1.12 22.78
N LEU A 5 14.62 -0.76 21.71
CA LEU A 5 14.64 -1.54 20.47
C LEU A 5 16.00 -2.20 20.34
N LYS A 6 16.02 -3.53 20.34
CA LYS A 6 17.22 -4.32 20.11
C LYS A 6 16.96 -5.32 19.01
N ASP A 7 17.80 -5.30 17.98
CA ASP A 7 17.64 -6.07 16.75
C ASP A 7 16.28 -5.79 16.10
N ASP A 8 15.37 -6.76 16.09
CA ASP A 8 14.00 -6.68 15.58
C ASP A 8 12.95 -6.60 16.70
N THR A 9 13.37 -6.58 17.98
CA THR A 9 12.48 -6.72 19.11
C THR A 9 12.35 -5.41 19.89
N LEU A 10 11.15 -4.83 19.82
CA LEU A 10 10.74 -3.66 20.60
C LEU A 10 10.21 -4.12 21.97
N THR A 11 10.92 -3.74 23.03
CA THR A 11 10.54 -4.03 24.43
C THR A 11 10.00 -2.77 25.08
N VAL A 12 8.81 -2.88 25.68
CA VAL A 12 8.17 -1.83 26.50
C VAL A 12 8.00 -2.37 27.90
N SER A 13 8.60 -1.71 28.89
CA SER A 13 8.53 -2.15 30.29
C SER A 13 8.07 -1.04 31.23
N GLY A 14 7.17 -1.39 32.15
CA GLY A 14 6.70 -0.53 33.22
C GLY A 14 7.03 -1.15 34.56
N GLN A 15 7.69 -0.39 35.43
CA GLN A 15 7.90 -0.75 36.83
C GLN A 15 6.83 -0.06 37.68
N VAL A 16 6.54 -0.67 38.83
CA VAL A 16 5.66 -0.09 39.84
C VAL A 16 6.51 0.21 41.04
N ASP A 17 6.49 1.46 41.47
CA ASP A 17 7.10 1.84 42.73
C ASP A 17 6.20 1.33 43.86
N ASN A 18 6.83 0.65 44.81
CA ASN A 18 6.16 0.03 45.94
C ASN A 18 5.88 1.10 47.00
N GLU A 19 5.07 2.10 46.64
CA GLU A 19 4.53 3.03 47.62
C GLU A 19 3.34 2.33 48.29
N GLU A 20 3.49 1.96 49.56
CA GLU A 20 2.39 1.51 50.42
C GLU A 20 1.35 2.63 50.53
N LYS A 21 0.40 2.61 49.61
CA LYS A 21 -0.77 3.49 49.62
C LYS A 21 -1.97 2.66 50.02
N ASP A 22 -2.60 3.04 51.13
CA ASP A 22 -3.85 2.44 51.59
C ASP A 22 -5.00 2.87 50.68
N TYR A 23 -5.37 1.97 49.77
CA TYR A 23 -6.53 2.13 48.90
C TYR A 23 -7.72 1.34 49.47
N ILE A 24 -8.88 2.00 49.66
CA ILE A 24 -10.12 1.32 50.09
C ILE A 24 -10.63 0.38 48.99
N PHE A 25 -10.52 0.77 47.71
CA PHE A 25 -10.82 -0.07 46.56
C PHE A 25 -10.00 0.35 45.33
N GLN A 26 -9.30 -0.60 44.72
CA GLN A 26 -8.55 -0.40 43.49
C GLN A 26 -9.06 -1.38 42.42
N GLY A 27 -9.88 -0.87 41.49
CA GLY A 27 -10.48 -1.71 40.43
C GLY A 27 -9.47 -2.28 39.43
N ILE A 28 -8.29 -1.67 39.30
CA ILE A 28 -7.20 -2.16 38.45
C ILE A 28 -5.89 -2.06 39.24
N ALA A 29 -5.30 -3.20 39.52
CA ALA A 29 -4.01 -3.28 40.21
C ALA A 29 -2.89 -2.67 39.35
N ASN A 30 -2.06 -1.83 39.98
CA ASN A 30 -0.81 -1.37 39.40
C ASN A 30 0.18 -2.53 39.45
N ARG A 31 0.47 -3.11 38.29
CA ARG A 31 1.42 -4.23 38.15
C ARG A 31 2.54 -3.84 37.22
N ALA A 32 3.75 -4.30 37.55
CA ALA A 32 4.86 -4.22 36.62
C ALA A 32 4.50 -5.02 35.37
N PHE A 33 4.93 -4.52 34.21
CA PHE A 33 4.67 -5.18 32.94
C PHE A 33 5.90 -5.13 32.05
N THR A 34 6.02 -6.10 31.17
CA THR A 34 6.96 -6.09 30.06
C THR A 34 6.25 -6.69 28.87
N ARG A 35 6.26 -5.95 27.76
CA ARG A 35 5.69 -6.40 26.50
C ARG A 35 6.73 -6.30 25.41
N LYS A 36 6.87 -7.37 24.64
CA LYS A 36 7.78 -7.46 23.52
C LYS A 36 6.99 -7.55 22.23
N PHE A 37 7.43 -6.82 21.22
CA PHE A 37 6.85 -6.79 19.89
C PHE A 37 7.97 -7.06 18.90
N THR A 38 7.83 -8.09 18.08
CA THR A 38 8.74 -8.35 16.97
C THR A 38 8.33 -7.47 15.79
N LEU A 39 9.25 -6.63 15.32
CA LEU A 39 9.09 -5.77 14.17
C LEU A 39 9.62 -6.50 12.93
N ALA A 40 8.99 -6.26 11.78
CA ALA A 40 9.54 -6.73 10.51
C ALA A 40 10.71 -5.83 10.07
N ASP A 41 11.65 -6.37 9.28
CA ASP A 41 12.81 -5.62 8.76
C ASP A 41 12.46 -4.32 8.04
N THR A 42 11.24 -4.26 7.46
CA THR A 42 10.74 -3.07 6.76
C THR A 42 10.15 -2.02 7.69
N VAL A 43 10.11 -2.23 9.00
CA VAL A 43 9.44 -1.35 9.97
C VAL A 43 10.48 -0.66 10.84
N VAL A 44 10.37 0.66 10.94
CA VAL A 44 11.25 1.50 11.77
C VAL A 44 10.45 2.31 12.77
N VAL A 45 10.98 2.47 13.98
CA VAL A 45 10.40 3.35 15.01
C VAL A 45 10.75 4.80 14.67
N LYS A 46 9.73 5.66 14.56
CA LYS A 46 9.92 7.08 14.26
C LYS A 46 9.84 7.97 15.49
N ASN A 47 8.88 7.71 16.36
CA ASN A 47 8.65 8.52 17.55
C ASN A 47 7.91 7.70 18.61
N ALA A 48 7.94 8.16 19.86
CA ALA A 48 7.13 7.67 20.95
C ALA A 48 6.60 8.84 21.78
N GLU A 49 5.30 8.86 22.06
CA GLU A 49 4.65 9.89 22.87
C GLU A 49 3.81 9.27 23.99
N MET A 50 3.75 9.95 25.13
CA MET A 50 2.86 9.61 26.24
C MET A 50 1.80 10.71 26.37
N ALA A 51 0.53 10.35 26.27
CA ALA A 51 -0.57 11.29 26.43
C ALA A 51 -1.72 10.63 27.21
N ASN A 52 -2.18 11.28 28.29
CA ASN A 52 -3.29 10.81 29.14
C ASN A 52 -3.11 9.37 29.64
N GLY A 53 -1.87 8.97 29.97
CA GLY A 53 -1.55 7.62 30.43
C GLY A 53 -1.50 6.56 29.33
N LEU A 54 -1.67 6.92 28.06
CA LEU A 54 -1.41 6.05 26.92
C LEU A 54 -0.06 6.36 26.29
N LEU A 55 0.76 5.30 26.17
CA LEU A 55 1.95 5.31 25.33
C LEU A 55 1.55 5.01 23.88
N LYS A 56 1.90 5.90 22.96
CA LYS A 56 1.78 5.67 21.52
C LYS A 56 3.17 5.60 20.90
N ILE A 57 3.41 4.59 20.09
CA ILE A 57 4.67 4.37 19.39
C ILE A 57 4.37 4.45 17.90
N PHE A 58 5.01 5.39 17.21
CA PHE A 58 4.83 5.61 15.77
C PHE A 58 5.81 4.73 15.00
N LEU A 59 5.27 3.83 14.20
CA LEU A 59 6.00 2.91 13.34
C LEU A 59 5.77 3.29 11.87
N GLU A 60 6.83 3.33 11.08
CA GLU A 60 6.75 3.55 9.65
C GLU A 60 7.26 2.32 8.90
N ARG A 61 6.57 1.96 7.81
CA ARG A 61 6.98 0.86 6.93
C ARG A 61 7.71 1.40 5.70
N PHE A 62 8.99 1.07 5.57
CA PHE A 62 9.80 1.33 4.38
C PHE A 62 9.81 0.11 3.45
N ILE A 63 9.26 0.24 2.23
CA ILE A 63 9.35 -0.78 1.18
C ILE A 63 10.45 -0.34 0.21
N PRO A 64 11.61 -1.02 0.16
CA PRO A 64 12.66 -0.69 -0.80
C PRO A 64 12.11 -0.75 -2.24
N GLU A 65 12.50 0.22 -3.08
CA GLU A 65 12.06 0.28 -4.47
C GLU A 65 12.47 -0.95 -5.29
N GLU A 66 13.53 -1.65 -4.86
CA GLU A 66 13.98 -2.89 -5.48
C GLU A 66 12.97 -4.04 -5.35
N LYS A 67 12.12 -4.01 -4.33
CA LYS A 67 11.01 -4.95 -4.16
C LYS A 67 9.72 -4.48 -4.84
N LYS A 68 9.67 -3.25 -5.37
CA LYS A 68 8.56 -2.85 -6.25
C LYS A 68 8.68 -3.70 -7.52
N ALA A 69 7.56 -4.29 -7.94
CA ALA A 69 7.52 -5.10 -9.15
C ALA A 69 8.04 -4.27 -10.34
N LYS A 70 9.20 -4.65 -10.88
CA LYS A 70 9.74 -4.04 -12.10
C LYS A 70 9.07 -4.70 -13.29
N LYS A 71 8.56 -3.89 -14.21
CA LYS A 71 8.11 -4.38 -15.51
C LYS A 71 9.37 -4.77 -16.29
N ILE A 72 9.47 -6.04 -16.67
CA ILE A 72 10.54 -6.52 -17.54
C ILE A 72 10.03 -6.35 -18.96
N ASP A 73 10.68 -5.50 -19.75
CA ASP A 73 10.38 -5.38 -21.17
C ASP A 73 10.88 -6.63 -21.89
N ILE A 74 10.01 -7.26 -22.66
CA ILE A 74 10.35 -8.41 -23.49
C ILE A 74 11.04 -7.84 -24.73
N MET A 75 12.35 -8.01 -24.81
CA MET A 75 13.11 -7.70 -26.02
C MET A 75 12.94 -8.87 -27.00
N ASP A 76 12.30 -8.61 -28.14
CA ASP A 76 12.17 -9.58 -29.23
C ASP A 76 13.50 -9.63 -30.01
N PRO A 77 14.32 -10.70 -29.91
CA PRO A 77 15.58 -10.80 -30.62
C PRO A 77 15.42 -11.00 -32.13
N PHE A 78 14.19 -11.23 -32.60
CA PHE A 78 13.84 -11.35 -34.00
C PHE A 78 12.72 -10.36 -34.32
N GLY A 79 13.02 -9.07 -34.17
CA GLY A 79 12.08 -7.96 -34.32
C GLY A 79 10.99 -8.23 -35.35
N VAL A 80 9.82 -8.64 -34.84
CA VAL A 80 8.60 -8.63 -35.65
C VAL A 80 8.28 -7.16 -35.85
N GLN A 81 8.54 -6.67 -37.07
CA GLN A 81 8.10 -5.34 -37.47
C GLN A 81 6.62 -5.22 -37.12
N GLU A 82 6.25 -4.18 -36.37
CA GLU A 82 4.87 -3.85 -36.09
C GLU A 82 4.13 -3.74 -37.42
N THR A 83 3.42 -4.80 -37.81
CA THR A 83 2.23 -4.61 -38.63
C THR A 83 1.30 -3.84 -37.70
N THR A 84 1.25 -2.54 -37.94
CA THR A 84 0.23 -1.66 -37.39
C THR A 84 -1.06 -2.46 -37.35
N LYS A 85 -1.62 -2.64 -36.15
CA LYS A 85 -2.92 -3.22 -35.94
C LYS A 85 -3.89 -2.39 -36.78
N GLN A 86 -4.06 -2.78 -38.04
CA GLN A 86 -5.04 -2.24 -38.95
C GLN A 86 -6.36 -2.64 -38.32
N LEU A 87 -6.92 -1.72 -37.54
CA LEU A 87 -8.32 -1.77 -37.18
C LEU A 87 -9.08 -1.93 -38.49
N LEU A 88 -9.84 -3.02 -38.61
CA LEU A 88 -10.75 -3.30 -39.72
C LEU A 88 -11.87 -2.24 -39.73
N THR A 89 -11.58 -1.01 -40.15
CA THR A 89 -12.58 0.04 -40.41
C THR A 89 -12.83 0.27 -41.90
N GLU A 90 -12.25 -0.54 -42.78
CA GLU A 90 -12.56 -0.49 -44.21
C GLU A 90 -13.91 -1.14 -44.56
N GLY A 91 -14.38 -2.08 -43.74
CA GLY A 91 -15.67 -2.75 -43.94
C GLY A 91 -16.89 -1.84 -43.75
N THR A 92 -16.78 -0.76 -42.97
CA THR A 92 -17.92 0.15 -42.73
C THR A 92 -18.01 1.28 -43.74
N LYS A 93 -16.88 1.70 -44.34
CA LYS A 93 -16.85 2.81 -45.30
C LYS A 93 -17.40 2.43 -46.68
N ALA A 94 -17.18 1.20 -47.14
CA ALA A 94 -17.64 0.75 -48.47
C ALA A 94 -19.18 0.74 -48.61
N TRP A 95 -19.90 0.32 -47.56
CA TRP A 95 -21.36 0.30 -47.55
C TRP A 95 -21.95 1.71 -47.43
N THR A 96 -21.31 2.62 -46.68
CA THR A 96 -21.78 4.01 -46.59
C THR A 96 -21.70 4.76 -47.93
N GLN A 97 -20.68 4.49 -48.75
CA GLN A 97 -20.58 5.10 -50.09
C GLN A 97 -21.56 4.48 -51.09
N GLY A 98 -21.84 3.18 -50.96
CA GLY A 98 -22.87 2.51 -51.77
C GLY A 98 -24.27 3.04 -51.50
N LEU A 99 -24.61 3.26 -50.23
CA LEU A 99 -25.92 3.79 -49.80
C LEU A 99 -26.12 5.26 -50.22
N GLN A 100 -25.06 6.07 -50.28
CA GLN A 100 -25.15 7.45 -50.77
C GLN A 100 -25.44 7.49 -52.29
N LYS A 101 -24.76 6.65 -53.07
CA LYS A 101 -24.92 6.60 -54.53
C LYS A 101 -26.33 6.19 -54.98
N ILE A 102 -27.01 5.30 -54.25
CA ILE A 102 -28.40 4.91 -54.58
C ILE A 102 -29.40 6.02 -54.27
N ALA A 103 -29.18 6.82 -53.22
CA ALA A 103 -30.05 7.94 -52.85
C ALA A 103 -30.00 9.08 -53.88
N ASP A 104 -28.80 9.37 -54.41
CA ASP A 104 -28.59 10.42 -55.41
C ASP A 104 -29.18 10.08 -56.79
N THR A 105 -29.40 8.79 -57.09
CA THR A 105 -30.00 8.34 -58.37
C THR A 105 -31.52 8.27 -58.36
N MET A 106 -32.18 8.52 -57.22
CA MET A 106 -33.63 8.32 -57.07
C MET A 106 -34.41 9.58 -56.67
N THR A 107 -33.86 10.77 -56.94
CA THR A 107 -34.64 12.02 -57.01
C THR A 107 -34.83 12.44 -58.47
N PRO A 108 -35.94 12.02 -59.12
CA PRO A 108 -36.31 12.59 -60.40
C PRO A 108 -36.71 14.07 -60.22
N LYS A 109 -36.40 14.87 -61.26
CA LYS A 109 -36.75 16.28 -61.45
C LYS A 109 -38.19 16.62 -61.10
#